data_AF-K8Z9T2-F1
#
_entry.id   AF-K8Z9T2-F1
#
_cell.length_a   1.000
_cell.length_b   1.000
_cell.length_c   1.000
_cell.angle_alpha   90.00
_cell.angle_beta   90.00
_cell.angle_gamma   90.00
#
_symmetry.space_group_name_H-M   'P 1'
#
loop_
_entity.id
_entity.type
_entity.pdbx_description
1 polymer ?
#
loop_
_entity_poly.entity_id
_entity_poly.type
_entity_poly.pdbx_seq_one_letter_code
_entity_poly.pdbx_strand_id
1 'polypeptide(L)'
;MFKGEVEKLSKEEIDDVFAHEDHVSISNSLVNIVDLLVNTGIEPSKRQAREDIENGAIYINGRRNTDVNSVINPNDNYDGEYLIIRKGKKKYYIAKIIK
;
A
#
# COMPACT_ATOMS: atom_id res chain seq x y z
N MET A 1 20.67 -8.27 6.59
CA MET A 1 20.61 -7.78 5.20
C MET A 1 19.20 -8.00 4.68
N PHE A 2 18.40 -6.94 4.50
CA PHE A 2 17.01 -7.03 4.05
C PHE A 2 16.94 -7.44 2.57
N LYS A 3 16.77 -8.74 2.31
CA LYS A 3 16.51 -9.30 0.98
C LYS A 3 15.03 -9.09 0.63
N GLY A 4 14.75 -7.99 -0.05
CA GLY A 4 13.97 -7.93 -1.30
C GLY A 4 12.56 -8.54 -1.45
N GLU A 5 12.03 -9.33 -0.51
CA GLU A 5 10.76 -10.04 -0.68
C GLU A 5 9.78 -9.69 0.45
N VAL A 6 9.37 -8.42 0.50
CA VAL A 6 8.28 -7.96 1.39
C VAL A 6 6.94 -8.62 1.01
N GLU A 7 6.87 -9.22 -0.18
CA GLU A 7 5.75 -10.08 -0.65
C GLU A 7 5.66 -11.45 0.04
N LYS A 8 6.69 -11.89 0.79
CA LYS A 8 6.69 -13.21 1.45
C LYS A 8 6.75 -13.15 2.97
N LEU A 9 6.65 -11.96 3.56
CA LEU A 9 6.59 -11.83 5.01
C LEU A 9 5.27 -12.43 5.50
N SER A 10 5.35 -13.32 6.49
CA SER A 10 4.16 -13.88 7.13
C SER A 10 3.41 -12.80 7.90
N LYS A 11 2.10 -12.98 8.14
CA LYS A 11 1.28 -12.03 8.93
C LYS A 11 1.94 -11.69 10.28
N GLU A 12 2.61 -12.67 10.89
CA GLU A 12 3.29 -12.55 12.18
C GLU A 12 4.54 -11.66 12.09
N GLU A 13 5.34 -11.78 11.02
CA GLU A 13 6.50 -10.92 10.79
C GLU A 13 6.08 -9.48 10.43
N ILE A 14 4.90 -9.32 9.79
CA ILE A 14 4.29 -8.02 9.53
C ILE A 14 3.70 -7.41 10.82
N ASP A 15 3.22 -8.17 11.79
CA ASP A 15 2.80 -7.58 13.05
C ASP A 15 4.01 -7.14 13.90
N ASP A 16 5.07 -7.96 13.96
CA ASP A 16 6.25 -7.68 14.79
C ASP A 16 7.12 -6.53 14.26
N VAL A 17 7.35 -6.46 12.94
CA VAL A 17 8.12 -5.35 12.34
C VAL A 17 7.37 -4.03 12.45
N PHE A 18 6.04 -4.06 12.48
CA PHE A 18 5.21 -2.87 12.31
C PHE A 18 4.44 -2.45 13.57
N ALA A 19 4.54 -3.18 14.68
CA ALA A 19 4.10 -2.73 16.02
C ALA A 19 4.79 -1.43 16.49
N HIS A 20 5.87 -1.01 15.83
CA HIS A 20 6.61 0.21 16.12
C HIS A 20 6.45 1.32 15.06
N GLU A 21 5.71 1.09 13.96
CA GLU A 21 5.51 2.07 12.90
C GLU A 21 4.03 2.52 12.78
N ASP A 22 3.84 3.76 12.33
CA ASP A 22 2.52 4.34 12.09
C ASP A 22 1.81 3.60 10.95
N HIS A 23 0.76 2.86 11.29
CA HIS A 23 -0.11 2.18 10.33
C HIS A 23 -1.33 3.03 10.02
N VAL A 24 -1.83 2.90 8.79
CA VAL A 24 -2.97 3.70 8.34
C VAL A 24 -4.16 2.80 8.11
N SER A 25 -5.34 3.26 8.52
CA SER A 25 -6.57 2.48 8.42
C SER A 25 -7.34 2.84 7.16
N ILE A 26 -7.72 1.85 6.36
CA ILE A 26 -8.56 1.99 5.18
C ILE A 26 -9.82 1.14 5.30
N SER A 27 -10.94 1.56 4.71
CA SER A 27 -12.16 0.77 4.67
C SER A 27 -12.04 -0.42 3.69
N ASN A 28 -12.76 -1.51 3.96
CA ASN A 28 -12.88 -2.67 3.07
C ASN A 28 -13.72 -2.43 1.79
N SER A 29 -13.66 -1.22 1.24
CA SER A 29 -14.40 -0.82 0.04
C SER A 29 -13.46 -0.69 -1.15
N LEU A 30 -13.98 -0.96 -2.35
CA LEU A 30 -13.28 -0.66 -3.61
C LEU A 30 -12.85 0.80 -3.61
N VAL A 31 -11.54 1.03 -3.65
CA VAL A 31 -10.97 2.38 -3.60
C VAL A 31 -10.00 2.57 -4.75
N ASN A 32 -10.04 3.75 -5.36
CA ASN A 32 -9.07 4.10 -6.38
C ASN A 32 -7.68 4.23 -5.73
N ILE A 33 -6.65 3.75 -6.42
CA ILE A 33 -5.25 3.86 -5.98
C ILE A 33 -4.86 5.30 -5.56
N VAL A 34 -5.35 6.32 -6.27
CA VAL A 34 -5.08 7.74 -5.96
C VAL A 34 -5.69 8.12 -4.62
N ASP A 35 -6.96 7.78 -4.40
CA ASP A 35 -7.66 8.08 -3.16
C ASP A 35 -7.08 7.27 -2.00
N LEU A 36 -6.67 6.03 -2.26
CA LEU A 36 -5.99 5.18 -1.29
C LEU A 36 -4.67 5.80 -0.83
N LEU A 37 -3.83 6.31 -1.73
CA LEU A 37 -2.56 6.96 -1.38
C LEU A 37 -2.75 8.25 -0.56
N VAL A 38 -3.80 9.02 -0.86
CA VAL A 38 -4.11 10.27 -0.15
C VAL A 38 -4.77 10.01 1.20
N ASN A 39 -5.75 9.09 1.25
CA ASN A 39 -6.42 8.70 2.48
C ASN A 39 -5.46 8.03 3.45
N THR A 40 -4.48 7.29 2.92
CA THR A 40 -3.41 6.72 3.74
C THR A 40 -2.36 7.74 4.18
N GLY A 41 -2.44 9.00 3.74
CA GLY A 41 -1.41 10.00 4.07
C GLY A 41 -0.02 9.71 3.48
N ILE A 42 0.09 8.70 2.61
CA ILE A 42 1.33 8.39 1.88
C ILE A 42 1.68 9.55 0.96
N GLU A 43 0.65 10.12 0.33
CA GLU A 43 0.76 11.30 -0.49
C GLU A 43 0.02 12.49 0.11
N PRO A 44 0.63 13.69 0.09
CA PRO A 44 -0.01 14.89 0.61
C PRO A 44 -1.13 15.41 -0.29
N SER A 45 -1.21 14.98 -1.56
CA SER A 45 -2.24 15.45 -2.50
C SER A 45 -2.56 14.45 -3.61
N LYS A 46 -3.77 14.55 -4.16
CA LYS A 46 -4.21 13.75 -5.32
C LYS A 46 -3.33 13.98 -6.56
N ARG A 47 -2.82 15.21 -6.74
CA ARG A 47 -1.91 15.53 -7.86
C ARG A 47 -0.60 14.75 -7.73
N GLN A 48 0.00 14.76 -6.53
CA GLN A 48 1.26 14.06 -6.27
C GLN A 48 1.10 12.54 -6.41
N ALA A 49 0.00 11.99 -5.90
CA ALA A 49 -0.33 10.58 -6.06
C ALA A 49 -0.40 10.17 -7.54
N ARG A 50 -1.07 10.97 -8.39
CA ARG A 50 -1.15 10.68 -9.83
C ARG A 50 0.21 10.68 -10.50
N GLU A 51 1.04 11.69 -10.24
CA GLU A 51 2.40 11.75 -10.79
C GLU A 51 3.24 10.54 -10.38
N ASP A 52 3.20 10.14 -9.11
CA ASP A 52 3.98 9.01 -8.62
C ASP A 52 3.48 7.66 -9.18
N ILE A 53 2.17 7.53 -9.43
CA ILE A 53 1.59 6.38 -10.13
C ILE A 53 2.05 6.36 -11.59
N GLU A 54 1.89 7.46 -12.33
CA GLU A 54 2.29 7.56 -13.74
C GLU A 54 3.79 7.31 -13.94
N ASN A 55 4.62 7.78 -13.00
CA ASN A 55 6.06 7.52 -12.97
C ASN A 55 6.40 6.05 -12.64
N GLY A 56 5.42 5.22 -12.27
CA GLY A 56 5.62 3.83 -11.87
C GLY A 56 6.40 3.69 -10.56
N ALA A 57 6.32 4.69 -9.69
CA ALA A 57 6.94 4.68 -8.38
C ALA A 57 6.11 3.90 -7.35
N ILE A 58 4.84 3.61 -7.64
CA ILE A 58 3.93 2.94 -6.71
C ILE A 58 3.84 1.44 -7.01
N TYR A 59 4.08 0.65 -5.97
CA TYR A 59 3.90 -0.79 -5.96
C TYR A 59 2.85 -1.12 -4.89
N ILE A 60 1.83 -1.89 -5.25
CA ILE A 60 0.82 -2.36 -4.30
C ILE A 60 0.86 -3.87 -4.29
N ASN A 61 1.04 -4.45 -3.11
CA ASN A 61 1.25 -5.88 -2.92
C ASN A 61 2.34 -6.42 -3.89
N GLY A 62 3.44 -5.68 -3.98
CA GLY A 62 4.59 -5.95 -4.86
C GLY A 62 4.35 -5.79 -6.37
N ARG A 63 3.11 -5.58 -6.82
CA ARG A 63 2.78 -5.29 -8.22
C ARG A 63 2.95 -3.80 -8.51
N ARG A 64 3.69 -3.46 -9.56
CA ARG A 64 3.79 -2.09 -10.05
C ARG A 64 2.44 -1.67 -10.63
N ASN A 65 1.89 -0.56 -10.15
CA ASN A 65 0.69 0.06 -10.72
C ASN A 65 1.06 1.39 -11.36
N THR A 66 0.78 1.52 -12.66
CA THR A 66 0.98 2.76 -13.43
C THR A 66 -0.34 3.41 -13.85
N ASP A 67 -1.47 2.78 -13.56
CA ASP A 67 -2.78 3.30 -13.91
C ASP A 67 -3.40 4.03 -12.73
N VAL A 68 -3.64 5.32 -12.92
CA VAL A 68 -4.33 6.21 -11.97
C VAL A 68 -5.80 5.91 -11.79
N ASN A 69 -6.40 5.13 -12.70
CA ASN A 69 -7.76 4.63 -12.57
C ASN A 69 -7.83 3.21 -12.00
N SER A 70 -6.68 2.64 -11.60
CA SER A 70 -6.64 1.32 -11.00
C SER A 70 -7.48 1.29 -9.72
N VAL A 71 -8.47 0.41 -9.68
CA VAL A 71 -9.26 0.14 -8.49
C VAL A 71 -8.58 -0.95 -7.70
N ILE A 72 -8.25 -0.64 -6.45
CA ILE A 72 -7.70 -1.60 -5.52
C ILE A 72 -8.87 -2.23 -4.77
N ASN A 73 -9.01 -3.54 -4.94
CA ASN A 73 -9.91 -4.35 -4.14
C ASN A 73 -9.16 -4.81 -2.88
N PRO A 74 -9.54 -4.32 -1.68
CA PRO A 74 -8.89 -4.73 -0.45
C PRO A 74 -9.07 -6.23 -0.18
N ASN A 75 -10.18 -6.81 -0.64
CA ASN A 75 -10.54 -8.21 -0.46
C ASN A 75 -9.62 -9.19 -1.23
N ASP A 76 -8.91 -8.72 -2.26
CA ASP A 76 -7.99 -9.55 -3.06
C ASP A 76 -6.58 -9.66 -2.43
N ASN A 77 -6.30 -8.97 -1.31
CA ASN A 77 -4.97 -8.88 -0.71
C ASN A 77 -4.96 -9.41 0.74
N TYR A 78 -4.08 -10.37 1.04
CA TYR A 78 -3.83 -10.92 2.38
C TYR A 78 -5.10 -11.15 3.22
N ASP A 79 -6.08 -11.86 2.66
CA ASP A 79 -7.36 -12.17 3.33
C ASP A 79 -8.23 -10.95 3.70
N GLY A 80 -7.94 -9.77 3.10
CA GLY A 80 -8.68 -8.54 3.37
C GLY A 80 -8.29 -7.85 4.67
N GLU A 81 -7.10 -8.13 5.22
CA GLU A 81 -6.64 -7.55 6.49
C GLU A 81 -5.56 -6.47 6.30
N TYR A 82 -4.65 -6.64 5.34
CA TYR A 82 -3.51 -5.75 5.15
C TYR A 82 -3.19 -5.49 3.68
N LEU A 83 -2.74 -4.27 3.41
CA LEU A 83 -2.31 -3.83 2.09
C LEU A 83 -0.93 -3.18 2.18
N ILE A 84 0.03 -3.75 1.47
CA ILE A 84 1.41 -3.25 1.42
C ILE A 84 1.54 -2.32 0.22
N ILE A 85 1.93 -1.08 0.48
CA ILE A 85 2.20 -0.05 -0.53
C ILE A 85 3.67 0.29 -0.45
N ARG A 86 4.37 0.20 -1.56
CA ARG A 86 5.77 0.59 -1.66
C ARG A 86 5.88 1.78 -2.59
N LYS A 87 6.53 2.83 -2.11
CA LYS A 87 6.89 4.02 -2.88
C LYS A 87 8.38 3.98 -3.21
N GLY A 88 8.69 3.89 -4.50
CA GLY A 88 10.06 3.86 -5.02
C GLY A 88 10.84 2.60 -4.64
N LYS A 89 12.11 2.76 -4.26
CA LYS A 89 13.02 1.63 -3.94
C LYS A 89 13.10 1.25 -2.46
N LYS A 90 12.76 2.16 -1.54
CA LYS A 90 13.06 1.98 -0.10
C LYS A 90 11.90 2.27 0.85
N LYS A 91 10.87 3.01 0.43
CA LYS A 91 9.76 3.37 1.31
C LYS A 91 8.66 2.33 1.20
N TYR A 92 8.30 1.75 2.34
CA TYR A 92 7.21 0.81 2.48
C TYR A 92 6.19 1.45 3.44
N TYR A 93 4.92 1.22 3.14
CA TYR A 93 3.77 1.69 3.88
C TYR A 93 2.82 0.51 3.98
N ILE A 94 2.17 0.37 5.13
CA ILE A 94 1.15 -0.65 5.34
C ILE A 94 -0.15 0.03 5.70
N ALA A 95 -1.19 -0.32 4.96
CA ALA A 95 -2.55 0.07 5.25
C ALA A 95 -3.30 -1.14 5.83
N LYS A 96 -3.82 -1.00 7.04
CA LYS A 96 -4.70 -1.99 7.67
C LYS A 96 -6.12 -1.78 7.18
N ILE A 97 -6.75 -2.85 6.72
CA ILE A 97 -8.14 -2.81 6.27
C ILE A 97 -9.02 -3.02 7.50
N ILE A 98 -9.82 -2.01 7.84
CA ILE A 98 -10.87 -2.13 8.85
C ILE A 98 -12.14 -2.58 8.14
N LYS A 99 -12.71 -3.67 8.65
CA LYS A 99 -13.97 -4.25 8.18
C LYS A 99 -15.18 -3.39 8.52
#